data_AF-X1RPU4-F1
#
_entry.id   AF-X1RPU4-F1
#
_cell.length_a   1.000
_cell.length_b   1.000
_cell.length_c   1.000
_cell.angle_alpha   90.00
_cell.angle_beta   90.00
_cell.angle_gamma   90.00
#
_symmetry.space_group_name_H-M   'P 1'
#
loop_
_entity.id
_entity.type
_entity.pdbx_description
1 polymer ?
#
loop_
_entity_poly.entity_id
_entity_poly.type
_entity_poly.pdbx_seq_one_letter_code
_entity_poly.pdbx_strand_id
1 'polypeptide(L)'
;SGESSRGRDSESILEKIADVQTKVVVDKEHLGSVLKALKQEKQLNQQKISDKIGFYINSAYNRGYSIPIDSFEKLKNLANSINKNLKYERLVQKNVYDIKSMQKLASIVGNLKTGEPGKCLSETYQGMNKTLKWECGKCGKEWEAQPNGIVYQQNWCTKCSGRETWSYDQMIALAKVRGLEKTGVEGKFLTTKEMYENQKSPDRSKYQ
;
A
#
# COMPACT_ATOMS: atom_id res chain seq x y z
N SER A 1 -12.86 6.45 23.44
CA SER A 1 -13.28 7.49 22.47
C SER A 1 -12.19 7.87 21.44
N GLY A 2 -11.09 7.10 21.27
CA GLY A 2 -9.97 7.48 20.38
C GLY A 2 -9.91 6.81 19.00
N GLU A 3 -10.90 6.02 18.60
CA GLU A 3 -10.87 5.27 17.34
C GLU A 3 -11.43 6.04 16.13
N SER A 4 -12.30 7.05 16.34
CA SER A 4 -12.96 7.75 15.23
C SER A 4 -12.10 8.80 14.52
N SER A 5 -11.05 9.33 15.18
CA SER A 5 -10.12 10.29 14.55
C SER A 5 -9.08 9.60 13.66
N ARG A 6 -8.59 8.42 14.06
CA ARG A 6 -7.52 7.68 13.35
C ARG A 6 -7.94 7.22 11.95
N GLY A 7 -9.20 6.80 11.79
CA GLY A 7 -9.76 6.43 10.50
C GLY A 7 -9.85 7.62 9.54
N ARG A 8 -10.29 8.78 10.06
CA ARG A 8 -10.48 10.00 9.27
C ARG A 8 -9.17 10.55 8.69
N ASP A 9 -8.10 10.55 9.49
CA ASP A 9 -6.79 11.01 9.02
C ASP A 9 -6.21 10.10 7.94
N SER A 10 -6.41 8.79 8.09
CA SER A 10 -5.94 7.76 7.14
C SER A 10 -6.67 7.88 5.80
N GLU A 11 -8.00 8.05 5.85
CA GLU A 11 -8.85 8.22 4.67
C GLU A 11 -8.50 9.50 3.91
N SER A 12 -8.27 10.61 4.63
CA SER A 12 -7.82 11.87 4.03
C SER A 12 -6.45 11.77 3.33
N ILE A 13 -5.49 11.01 3.87
CA ILE A 13 -4.19 10.81 3.21
C ILE A 13 -4.37 10.01 1.92
N LEU A 14 -5.16 8.93 1.97
CA LEU A 14 -5.43 8.10 0.79
C LEU A 14 -6.10 8.90 -0.32
N GLU A 15 -7.05 9.77 0.00
CA GLU A 15 -7.68 10.67 -0.97
C GLU A 15 -6.67 11.64 -1.62
N LYS A 16 -5.71 12.17 -0.85
CA LYS A 16 -4.71 13.12 -1.37
C LYS A 16 -3.69 12.50 -2.31
N ILE A 17 -3.39 11.21 -2.13
CA ILE A 17 -2.39 10.52 -2.96
C ILE A 17 -3.02 9.74 -4.11
N ALA A 18 -4.34 9.53 -4.07
CA ALA A 18 -5.04 8.75 -5.07
C ALA A 18 -5.15 9.50 -6.40
N ASP A 19 -4.98 8.76 -7.49
CA ASP A 19 -5.56 9.14 -8.75
C ASP A 19 -6.99 8.59 -8.82
N VAL A 20 -7.94 9.42 -9.21
CA VAL A 20 -9.35 9.03 -9.29
C VAL A 20 -9.63 8.51 -10.69
N GLN A 21 -10.01 7.24 -10.80
CA GLN A 21 -10.44 6.64 -12.07
C GLN A 21 -11.95 6.43 -12.08
N THR A 22 -12.58 6.88 -13.18
CA THR A 22 -13.97 6.55 -13.47
C THR A 22 -14.06 5.12 -13.98
N LYS A 23 -14.92 4.33 -13.34
CA LYS A 23 -15.24 2.96 -13.75
C LYS A 23 -16.73 2.80 -13.97
N VAL A 24 -17.05 1.80 -14.76
CA VAL A 24 -18.39 1.50 -15.25
C VAL A 24 -18.85 0.21 -14.59
N VAL A 25 -20.02 0.26 -13.93
CA VAL A 25 -20.71 -0.93 -13.43
C VAL A 25 -21.67 -1.39 -14.52
N VAL A 26 -21.53 -2.64 -14.93
CA VAL A 26 -22.32 -3.26 -15.97
C VAL A 26 -23.05 -4.45 -15.38
N ASP A 27 -24.33 -4.60 -15.72
CA ASP A 27 -25.09 -5.78 -15.36
C ASP A 27 -24.37 -7.05 -15.87
N LYS A 28 -24.26 -8.05 -15.00
CA LYS A 28 -23.49 -9.26 -15.29
C LYS A 28 -24.15 -10.10 -16.38
N GLU A 29 -25.47 -10.19 -16.40
CA GLU A 29 -26.20 -10.97 -17.40
C GLU A 29 -26.11 -10.31 -18.78
N HIS A 30 -26.31 -8.99 -18.83
CA HIS A 30 -26.16 -8.19 -20.04
C HIS A 30 -24.75 -8.30 -20.61
N LEU A 31 -23.72 -8.13 -19.76
CA LEU A 31 -22.33 -8.31 -20.17
C LEU A 31 -22.08 -9.73 -20.69
N GLY A 32 -22.62 -10.75 -20.01
CA GLY A 32 -22.52 -12.15 -20.44
C GLY A 32 -23.12 -12.39 -21.83
N SER A 33 -24.29 -11.81 -22.10
CA SER A 33 -24.96 -11.93 -23.40
C SER A 33 -24.12 -11.32 -24.54
N VAL A 34 -23.52 -10.14 -24.32
CA VAL A 34 -22.67 -9.45 -25.30
C VAL A 34 -21.37 -10.22 -25.52
N LEU A 35 -20.72 -10.72 -24.47
CA LEU A 35 -19.51 -11.53 -24.60
C LEU A 35 -19.76 -12.85 -25.33
N LYS A 36 -20.94 -13.47 -25.15
CA LYS A 36 -21.34 -14.67 -25.89
C LYS A 36 -21.52 -14.36 -27.38
N ALA A 37 -22.19 -13.25 -27.72
CA ALA A 37 -22.35 -12.83 -29.11
C ALA A 37 -21.01 -12.51 -29.78
N LEU A 38 -20.10 -11.80 -29.10
CA LEU A 38 -18.75 -11.53 -29.61
C LEU A 38 -17.94 -12.80 -29.87
N LYS A 39 -18.09 -13.83 -29.02
CA LYS A 39 -17.47 -15.15 -29.24
C LYS A 39 -18.00 -15.84 -30.48
N GLN A 40 -19.31 -15.78 -30.71
CA GLN A 40 -19.96 -16.46 -31.83
C GLN A 40 -19.73 -15.73 -33.16
N GLU A 41 -19.96 -14.42 -33.20
CA GLU A 41 -19.97 -13.65 -34.46
C GLU A 41 -18.57 -13.20 -34.89
N LYS A 42 -17.65 -12.93 -33.95
CA LYS A 42 -16.27 -12.50 -34.25
C LYS A 42 -15.21 -13.54 -33.95
N GLN A 43 -15.59 -14.73 -33.51
CA GLN A 43 -14.65 -15.80 -33.12
C GLN A 43 -13.60 -15.31 -32.09
N LEU A 44 -13.97 -14.33 -31.26
CA LEU A 44 -13.11 -13.79 -30.23
C LEU A 44 -13.25 -14.62 -28.96
N ASN A 45 -12.14 -15.08 -28.39
CA ASN A 45 -12.16 -15.64 -27.04
C ASN A 45 -12.01 -14.51 -25.99
N GLN A 46 -12.16 -14.85 -24.71
CA GLN A 46 -12.06 -13.87 -23.62
C GLN A 46 -10.69 -13.18 -23.54
N GLN A 47 -9.61 -13.89 -23.90
CA GLN A 47 -8.27 -13.32 -23.92
C GLN A 47 -8.15 -12.25 -25.00
N LYS A 48 -8.54 -12.55 -26.24
CA LYS A 48 -8.55 -11.60 -27.36
C LYS A 48 -9.40 -10.37 -27.08
N ILE A 49 -10.53 -10.55 -26.38
CA ILE A 49 -11.36 -9.41 -25.93
C ILE A 49 -10.56 -8.59 -24.91
N SER A 50 -9.96 -9.22 -23.91
CA SER A 50 -9.15 -8.55 -22.89
C SER A 50 -8.00 -7.74 -23.49
N ASP A 51 -7.28 -8.31 -24.45
CA ASP A 51 -6.18 -7.66 -25.15
C ASP A 51 -6.66 -6.42 -25.92
N LYS A 52 -7.80 -6.54 -26.62
CA LYS A 52 -8.39 -5.43 -27.39
C LYS A 52 -8.85 -4.27 -26.51
N ILE A 53 -9.38 -4.54 -25.33
CA ILE A 53 -9.90 -3.50 -24.44
C ILE A 53 -8.85 -3.02 -23.42
N GLY A 54 -7.69 -3.68 -23.34
CA GLY A 54 -6.64 -3.38 -22.36
C GLY A 54 -7.07 -3.64 -20.92
N PHE A 55 -7.98 -4.60 -20.71
CA PHE A 55 -8.53 -4.92 -19.39
C PHE A 55 -8.95 -6.38 -19.33
N TYR A 56 -8.60 -7.08 -18.25
CA TYR A 56 -8.94 -8.49 -18.08
C TYR A 56 -10.44 -8.68 -17.85
N ILE A 57 -11.20 -8.89 -18.93
CA ILE A 57 -12.67 -8.82 -18.90
C ILE A 57 -13.30 -9.85 -17.96
N ASN A 58 -12.62 -10.97 -17.72
CA ASN A 58 -13.07 -12.01 -16.81
C ASN A 58 -13.17 -11.52 -15.37
N SER A 59 -12.41 -10.49 -14.96
CA SER A 59 -12.60 -9.92 -13.63
C SER A 59 -13.94 -9.21 -13.50
N ALA A 60 -14.42 -8.56 -14.56
CA ALA A 60 -15.76 -7.97 -14.55
C ALA A 60 -16.84 -9.05 -14.63
N TYR A 61 -16.71 -9.98 -15.58
CA TYR A 61 -17.72 -11.02 -15.81
C TYR A 61 -17.89 -11.99 -14.61
N ASN A 62 -16.79 -12.50 -14.04
CA ASN A 62 -16.88 -13.51 -12.99
C ASN A 62 -17.04 -12.89 -11.59
N ARG A 63 -16.33 -11.78 -11.33
CA ARG A 63 -16.24 -11.18 -9.98
C ARG A 63 -17.07 -9.92 -9.81
N GLY A 64 -17.82 -9.49 -10.83
CA GLY A 64 -18.66 -8.29 -10.79
C GLY A 64 -17.86 -6.99 -10.64
N TYR A 65 -16.59 -6.99 -11.04
CA TYR A 65 -15.76 -5.79 -10.93
C TYR A 65 -16.13 -4.73 -11.97
N SER A 66 -16.14 -3.47 -11.54
CA SER A 66 -16.30 -2.32 -12.42
C SER A 66 -15.15 -2.23 -13.45
N ILE A 67 -15.48 -1.89 -14.68
CA ILE A 67 -14.55 -1.80 -15.82
C ILE A 67 -14.05 -0.36 -15.94
N PRO A 68 -12.75 -0.07 -16.14
CA PRO A 68 -12.28 1.28 -16.48
C PRO A 68 -13.06 1.87 -17.66
N ILE A 69 -13.42 3.15 -17.60
CA ILE A 69 -14.29 3.78 -18.62
C ILE A 69 -13.74 3.63 -20.05
N ASP A 70 -12.43 3.80 -20.24
CA ASP A 70 -11.79 3.66 -21.56
C ASP A 70 -11.88 2.22 -22.08
N SER A 71 -11.73 1.23 -21.21
CA SER A 71 -11.89 -0.18 -21.57
C SER A 71 -13.34 -0.53 -21.87
N PHE A 72 -14.30 0.09 -21.16
CA PHE A 72 -15.71 -0.05 -21.45
C PHE A 72 -16.07 0.52 -22.82
N GLU A 73 -15.59 1.71 -23.18
CA GLU A 73 -15.84 2.31 -24.51
C GLU A 73 -15.26 1.45 -25.64
N LYS A 74 -14.07 0.89 -25.45
CA LYS A 74 -13.50 -0.09 -26.40
C LYS A 74 -14.39 -1.33 -26.53
N LEU A 75 -14.91 -1.86 -25.42
CA LEU A 75 -15.82 -3.02 -25.44
C LEU A 75 -17.16 -2.68 -26.10
N LYS A 76 -17.70 -1.49 -25.86
CA LYS A 76 -18.94 -0.99 -26.47
C LYS A 76 -18.79 -0.84 -27.97
N ASN A 77 -17.66 -0.33 -28.45
CA ASN A 77 -17.36 -0.28 -29.89
C ASN A 77 -17.28 -1.68 -30.53
N LEU A 78 -16.69 -2.65 -29.82
CA LEU A 78 -16.72 -4.05 -30.27
C LEU A 78 -18.14 -4.61 -30.34
N ALA A 79 -18.96 -4.35 -29.32
CA ALA A 79 -20.36 -4.78 -29.29
C ALA A 79 -21.18 -4.14 -30.43
N ASN A 80 -21.02 -2.83 -30.66
CA ASN A 80 -21.70 -2.12 -31.74
C ASN A 80 -21.36 -2.70 -33.11
N SER A 81 -20.12 -3.18 -33.31
CA SER A 81 -19.70 -3.80 -34.58
C SER A 81 -20.36 -5.15 -34.89
N ILE A 82 -21.13 -5.71 -33.94
CA ILE A 82 -22.01 -6.87 -34.12
C ILE A 82 -23.48 -6.52 -33.81
N ASN A 83 -23.85 -5.24 -33.96
CA ASN A 83 -25.19 -4.71 -33.69
C ASN A 83 -25.70 -5.01 -32.27
N LYS A 84 -24.81 -5.14 -31.28
CA LYS A 84 -25.16 -5.28 -29.86
C LYS A 84 -24.92 -3.96 -29.14
N ASN A 85 -25.94 -3.48 -28.42
CA ASN A 85 -25.84 -2.28 -27.60
C ASN A 85 -25.45 -2.65 -26.15
N LEU A 86 -24.18 -2.44 -25.80
CA LEU A 86 -23.71 -2.61 -24.43
C LEU A 86 -24.08 -1.38 -23.59
N LYS A 87 -24.90 -1.60 -22.56
CA LYS A 87 -25.35 -0.59 -21.59
C LYS A 87 -24.61 -0.77 -20.28
N TYR A 88 -24.61 0.27 -19.45
CA TYR A 88 -24.10 0.22 -18.09
C TYR A 88 -25.18 0.70 -17.10
N GLU A 89 -25.06 0.27 -15.85
CA GLU A 89 -25.99 0.64 -14.78
C GLU A 89 -25.65 2.01 -14.21
N ARG A 90 -24.37 2.22 -13.87
CA ARG A 90 -23.88 3.45 -13.25
C ARG A 90 -22.37 3.63 -13.41
N LEU A 91 -21.93 4.87 -13.24
CA LEU A 91 -20.52 5.23 -13.10
C LEU A 91 -20.13 5.25 -11.62
N VAL A 92 -18.89 4.86 -11.33
CA VAL A 92 -18.30 4.92 -9.99
C VAL A 92 -16.92 5.53 -10.07
N GLN A 93 -16.58 6.40 -9.11
CA GLN A 93 -15.23 6.89 -8.92
C GLN A 93 -14.48 5.94 -7.98
N LYS A 94 -13.28 5.52 -8.37
CA LYS A 94 -12.43 4.65 -7.56
C LYS A 94 -11.03 5.23 -7.46
N ASN A 95 -10.53 5.29 -6.24
CA ASN A 95 -9.14 5.63 -5.98
C ASN A 95 -8.24 4.50 -6.50
N VAL A 96 -7.24 4.90 -7.27
CA VAL A 96 -6.18 4.03 -7.79
C VAL A 96 -4.85 4.60 -7.34
N TYR A 97 -3.93 3.69 -7.09
CA TYR A 97 -2.60 4.01 -6.60
C TYR A 97 -1.56 3.39 -7.50
N ASP A 98 -0.48 4.13 -7.71
CA ASP A 98 0.70 3.73 -8.44
C ASP A 98 1.96 4.01 -7.58
N ILE A 99 3.15 3.86 -8.17
CA ILE A 99 4.37 4.13 -7.42
C ILE A 99 4.52 5.61 -7.03
N LYS A 100 4.03 6.54 -7.87
CA LYS A 100 4.05 7.98 -7.55
C LYS A 100 3.16 8.29 -6.36
N SER A 101 2.03 7.60 -6.25
CA SER A 101 1.13 7.65 -5.09
C SER A 101 1.88 7.23 -3.82
N MET A 102 2.69 6.16 -3.88
CA MET A 102 3.50 5.70 -2.74
C MET A 102 4.63 6.67 -2.38
N GLN A 103 5.24 7.34 -3.36
CA GLN A 103 6.23 8.40 -3.11
C GLN A 103 5.59 9.61 -2.41
N LYS A 104 4.41 10.04 -2.85
CA LYS A 104 3.62 11.08 -2.16
C LYS A 104 3.27 10.65 -0.74
N LEU A 105 2.83 9.40 -0.56
CA LEU A 105 2.53 8.84 0.76
C LEU A 105 3.73 8.93 1.70
N ALA A 106 4.92 8.51 1.25
CA ALA A 106 6.14 8.58 2.03
C ALA A 106 6.47 10.02 2.46
N SER A 107 6.36 10.97 1.53
CA SER A 107 6.60 12.38 1.81
C SER A 107 5.62 12.94 2.84
N ILE A 108 4.31 12.71 2.66
CA ILE A 108 3.26 13.19 3.57
C ILE A 108 3.43 12.59 4.96
N VAL A 109 3.53 11.26 5.06
CA VAL A 109 3.60 10.57 6.36
C VAL A 109 4.92 10.90 7.07
N GLY A 110 6.03 11.00 6.34
CA GLY A 110 7.31 11.43 6.90
C GLY A 110 7.23 12.83 7.51
N ASN A 111 6.66 13.81 6.79
CA ASN A 111 6.44 15.15 7.32
C ASN A 111 5.58 15.12 8.59
N LEU A 112 4.46 14.38 8.55
CA LEU A 112 3.54 14.29 9.69
C LEU A 112 4.15 13.61 10.93
N LYS A 113 5.05 12.63 10.75
CA LYS A 113 5.57 11.81 11.85
C LYS A 113 6.95 12.21 12.33
N THR A 114 7.78 12.76 11.46
CA THR A 114 9.18 13.07 11.77
C THR A 114 9.57 14.51 11.47
N GLY A 115 8.70 15.31 10.86
CA GLY A 115 9.00 16.69 10.44
C GLY A 115 9.84 16.78 9.16
N GLU A 116 10.17 15.65 8.54
CA GLU A 116 11.00 15.55 7.36
C GLU A 116 10.37 14.56 6.36
N PRO A 117 10.35 14.85 5.06
CA PRO A 117 9.70 14.01 4.06
C PRO A 117 10.39 12.64 3.94
N GLY A 118 9.59 11.59 3.94
CA GLY A 118 10.05 10.23 3.65
C GLY A 118 10.25 9.94 2.17
N LYS A 119 10.88 8.80 1.87
CA LYS A 119 10.96 8.27 0.50
C LYS A 119 10.42 6.84 0.41
N CYS A 120 9.77 6.53 -0.71
CA CYS A 120 9.54 5.16 -1.14
C CYS A 120 10.68 4.79 -2.10
N LEU A 121 11.45 3.77 -1.74
CA LEU A 121 12.64 3.31 -2.49
C LEU A 121 12.30 2.23 -3.53
N SER A 122 11.10 1.67 -3.48
CA SER A 122 10.65 0.71 -4.48
C SER A 122 10.38 1.39 -5.82
N GLU A 123 10.67 0.70 -6.92
CA GLU A 123 10.41 1.19 -8.27
C GLU A 123 9.02 0.80 -8.80
N THR A 124 8.44 -0.26 -8.25
CA THR A 124 7.15 -0.80 -8.67
C THR A 124 6.17 -0.95 -7.52
N TYR A 125 4.88 -0.82 -7.82
CA TYR A 125 3.79 -0.95 -6.87
C TYR A 125 2.86 -2.08 -7.30
N GLN A 126 2.61 -3.03 -6.39
CA GLN A 126 1.79 -4.23 -6.65
C GLN A 126 0.54 -4.32 -5.76
N GLY A 127 0.26 -3.27 -4.98
CA GLY A 127 -0.92 -3.20 -4.11
C GLY A 127 -0.60 -2.86 -2.65
N MET A 128 -1.62 -2.42 -1.92
CA MET A 128 -1.49 -1.90 -0.55
C MET A 128 -1.02 -2.93 0.48
N ASN A 129 -1.18 -4.22 0.20
CA ASN A 129 -0.76 -5.35 1.04
C ASN A 129 0.57 -5.96 0.57
N LYS A 130 1.28 -5.33 -0.37
CA LYS A 130 2.59 -5.77 -0.84
C LYS A 130 3.67 -4.94 -0.19
N THR A 131 4.75 -5.60 0.20
CA THR A 131 5.88 -4.96 0.88
C THR A 131 6.61 -4.04 -0.10
N LEU A 132 6.92 -2.83 0.37
CA LEU A 132 7.78 -1.87 -0.32
C LEU A 132 8.93 -1.47 0.62
N LYS A 133 9.98 -0.89 0.04
CA LYS A 133 11.12 -0.30 0.76
C LYS A 133 10.87 1.18 0.98
N TRP A 134 11.19 1.66 2.19
CA TRP A 134 10.95 3.03 2.64
C TRP A 134 12.21 3.58 3.31
N GLU A 135 12.40 4.89 3.23
CA GLU A 135 13.49 5.62 3.90
C GLU A 135 12.90 6.78 4.72
N CYS A 136 13.38 6.93 5.95
CA CYS A 136 12.97 8.02 6.84
C CYS A 136 13.82 9.26 6.56
N GLY A 137 13.21 10.36 6.11
CA GLY A 137 13.93 11.60 5.82
C GLY A 137 14.71 12.18 7.01
N LYS A 138 14.24 11.95 8.24
CA LYS A 138 14.91 12.48 9.45
C LYS A 138 16.19 11.72 9.83
N CYS A 139 16.20 10.40 9.72
CA CYS A 139 17.30 9.58 10.26
C CYS A 139 17.99 8.67 9.22
N GLY A 140 17.56 8.72 7.97
CA GLY A 140 18.06 7.89 6.88
C GLY A 140 17.78 6.40 7.02
N LYS A 141 17.02 5.98 8.04
CA LYS A 141 16.75 4.55 8.24
C LYS A 141 15.88 4.02 7.11
N GLU A 142 16.34 2.92 6.52
CA GLU A 142 15.59 2.12 5.56
C GLU A 142 14.86 0.96 6.26
N TRP A 143 13.67 0.62 5.78
CA TRP A 143 12.94 -0.57 6.21
C TRP A 143 11.94 -1.05 5.15
N GLU A 144 11.45 -2.26 5.35
CA GLU A 144 10.40 -2.86 4.54
C GLU A 144 9.06 -2.85 5.28
N ALA A 145 8.01 -2.37 4.62
CA ALA A 145 6.65 -2.36 5.16
C ALA A 145 5.59 -2.34 4.05
N GLN A 146 4.38 -2.77 4.38
CA GLN A 146 3.22 -2.65 3.49
C GLN A 146 2.63 -1.22 3.59
N PRO A 147 2.19 -0.61 2.47
CA PRO A 147 1.51 0.70 2.47
C PRO A 147 0.33 0.78 3.44
N ASN A 148 -0.50 -0.27 3.52
CA ASN A 148 -1.62 -0.34 4.47
C ASN A 148 -1.15 -0.22 5.93
N GLY A 149 -0.01 -0.83 6.27
CA GLY A 149 0.58 -0.71 7.60
C GLY A 149 0.98 0.72 7.92
N ILE A 150 1.58 1.43 6.95
CA ILE A 150 1.99 2.82 7.13
C ILE A 150 0.78 3.75 7.28
N VAL A 151 -0.22 3.61 6.42
CA VAL A 151 -1.42 4.47 6.41
C VAL A 151 -2.26 4.27 7.68
N TYR A 152 -2.68 3.03 7.95
CA TYR A 152 -3.68 2.77 8.99
C TYR A 152 -3.08 2.60 10.38
N GLN A 153 -1.88 2.01 10.49
CA GLN A 153 -1.22 1.86 11.81
C GLN A 153 -0.40 3.09 12.18
N GLN A 154 -0.22 4.04 11.24
CA GLN A 154 0.52 5.29 11.42
C GLN A 154 1.96 5.09 11.93
N ASN A 155 2.53 3.93 11.63
CA ASN A 155 3.88 3.55 12.00
C ASN A 155 4.82 3.90 10.86
N TRP A 156 5.47 5.05 10.97
CA TRP A 156 6.46 5.51 10.00
C TRP A 156 7.84 4.94 10.32
N CYS A 157 8.60 5.60 11.20
CA CYS A 157 9.96 5.18 11.53
C CYS A 157 10.06 4.69 12.97
N THR A 158 10.46 3.43 13.17
CA THR A 158 10.63 2.85 14.50
C THR A 158 11.77 3.50 15.28
N LYS A 159 12.85 3.90 14.59
CA LYS A 159 13.98 4.61 15.20
C LYS A 159 13.56 5.97 15.74
N CYS A 160 12.88 6.78 14.93
CA CYS A 160 12.43 8.11 15.34
C CYS A 160 11.30 8.08 16.39
N SER A 161 10.49 7.01 16.41
CA SER A 161 9.45 6.83 17.44
C SER A 161 9.93 6.08 18.68
N GLY A 162 11.21 5.72 18.78
CA GLY A 162 11.78 5.01 19.93
C GLY A 162 11.32 3.55 20.08
N ARG A 163 10.66 2.98 19.06
CA ARG A 163 10.12 1.61 19.04
C ARG A 163 11.02 0.61 18.33
N GLU A 164 12.19 1.05 17.90
CA GLU A 164 13.15 0.21 17.18
C GLU A 164 13.67 -0.90 18.07
N THR A 165 13.57 -2.14 17.57
CA THR A 165 14.41 -3.34 17.76
C THR A 165 15.93 -3.14 17.90
N TRP A 166 16.59 -3.51 19.00
CA TRP A 166 18.05 -3.45 19.19
C TRP A 166 18.51 -4.85 19.52
N SER A 167 19.61 -5.27 18.91
CA SER A 167 20.26 -6.55 19.22
C SER A 167 20.89 -6.52 20.61
N TYR A 168 21.20 -7.70 21.12
CA TYR A 168 21.96 -7.85 22.36
C TYR A 168 23.29 -7.09 22.31
N ASP A 169 24.00 -7.16 21.18
CA ASP A 169 25.29 -6.48 21.00
C ASP A 169 25.14 -4.95 21.03
N GLN A 170 24.04 -4.41 20.47
CA GLN A 170 23.73 -2.98 20.56
C GLN A 170 23.46 -2.54 22.01
N MET A 171 22.84 -3.40 22.83
CA MET A 171 22.65 -3.13 24.27
C MET A 171 23.97 -3.11 25.04
N ILE A 172 24.89 -4.03 24.74
CA ILE A 172 26.24 -4.03 25.31
C ILE A 172 26.97 -2.74 24.94
N ALA A 173 26.97 -2.37 23.66
CA ALA A 173 27.65 -1.16 23.19
C ALA A 173 27.12 0.10 23.88
N LEU A 174 25.79 0.21 24.05
CA LEU A 174 25.16 1.32 24.75
C LEU A 174 25.59 1.41 26.22
N ALA A 175 25.65 0.27 26.93
CA ALA A 175 26.05 0.23 28.32
C ALA A 175 27.49 0.74 28.52
N LYS A 176 28.40 0.36 27.62
CA LYS A 176 29.79 0.82 27.64
C LYS A 176 29.89 2.33 27.49
N VAL A 177 29.29 2.87 26.42
CA VAL A 177 29.32 4.31 26.10
C VAL A 177 28.74 5.13 27.25
N ARG A 178 27.56 4.76 27.75
CA ARG A 178 26.90 5.53 28.81
C ARG A 178 27.59 5.45 30.17
N GLY A 179 28.18 4.30 30.50
CA GLY A 179 29.02 4.20 31.69
C GLY A 179 30.19 5.17 31.60
N LEU A 180 30.89 5.15 30.46
CA LEU A 180 32.04 6.03 30.24
C LEU A 180 31.65 7.51 30.35
N GLU A 181 30.53 7.91 29.73
CA GLU A 181 30.01 9.28 29.78
C GLU A 181 29.63 9.73 31.21
N LYS A 182 29.05 8.85 32.03
CA LYS A 182 28.52 9.21 33.35
C LYS A 182 29.53 9.07 34.49
N THR A 183 30.39 8.06 34.42
CA THR A 183 31.26 7.67 35.53
C THR A 183 32.74 7.64 35.16
N GLY A 184 33.10 7.84 33.89
CA GLY A 184 34.47 7.74 33.41
C GLY A 184 34.98 6.30 33.24
N VAL A 185 34.12 5.28 33.40
CA VAL A 185 34.45 3.86 33.19
C VAL A 185 33.37 3.14 32.39
N GLU A 186 33.75 2.19 31.53
CA GLU A 186 32.78 1.44 30.73
C GLU A 186 31.70 0.75 31.60
N GLY A 187 30.43 0.97 31.25
CA GLY A 187 29.31 0.29 31.88
C GLY A 187 29.15 -1.15 31.36
N LYS A 188 28.45 -1.98 32.13
CA LYS A 188 28.17 -3.38 31.80
C LYS A 188 26.67 -3.59 31.64
N PHE A 189 26.28 -4.30 30.57
CA PHE A 189 24.92 -4.80 30.42
C PHE A 189 24.79 -6.11 31.21
N LEU A 190 23.92 -6.15 32.22
CA LEU A 190 23.85 -7.25 33.19
C LEU A 190 22.92 -8.40 32.77
N THR A 191 22.05 -8.17 31.78
CA THR A 191 21.19 -9.24 31.24
C THR A 191 22.02 -10.13 30.34
N THR A 192 21.86 -11.46 30.46
CA THR A 192 22.53 -12.41 29.58
C THR A 192 21.91 -12.40 28.18
N LYS A 193 22.67 -12.87 27.18
CA LYS A 193 22.18 -12.97 25.80
C LYS A 193 20.91 -13.81 25.70
N GLU A 194 20.92 -14.99 26.32
CA GLU A 194 19.78 -15.89 26.37
C GLU A 194 18.54 -15.24 27.00
N MET A 195 18.71 -14.55 28.14
CA MET A 195 17.61 -13.84 28.79
C MET A 195 17.08 -12.66 27.97
N TYR A 196 17.92 -12.01 27.17
CA TYR A 196 17.51 -10.90 26.31
C TYR A 196 16.78 -11.38 25.06
N GLU A 197 17.30 -12.41 24.40
CA GLU A 197 16.73 -12.97 23.16
C GLU A 197 15.41 -13.71 23.40
N ASN A 198 15.19 -14.26 24.60
CA ASN A 198 13.92 -14.89 24.98
C ASN A 198 12.80 -13.90 25.37
N GLN A 199 13.06 -12.58 25.42
CA GLN A 199 12.03 -11.59 25.75
C GLN A 199 11.09 -11.32 24.58
N LYS A 200 9.79 -11.36 24.85
CA LYS A 200 8.74 -10.98 23.90
C LYS A 200 8.68 -9.44 23.83
N SER A 201 9.44 -8.86 22.90
CA SER A 201 9.65 -7.41 22.73
C SER A 201 10.34 -6.75 23.94
N PRO A 202 11.69 -6.74 23.98
CA PRO A 202 12.44 -6.10 25.06
C PRO A 202 12.05 -4.63 25.19
N ASP A 203 11.47 -4.26 26.34
CA ASP A 203 11.05 -2.89 26.65
C ASP A 203 12.29 -1.99 26.84
N ARG A 204 12.38 -0.98 25.97
CA ARG A 204 13.54 -0.09 25.86
C ARG A 204 13.37 1.20 26.63
N SER A 205 12.15 1.55 27.03
CA SER A 205 11.87 2.79 27.75
C SER A 205 12.66 2.88 29.06
N LYS A 206 12.99 1.73 29.64
CA LYS A 206 13.86 1.59 30.83
C LYS A 206 15.31 2.00 30.60
N TYR A 207 15.73 2.10 29.34
CA TYR A 207 17.08 2.43 28.94
C TYR A 207 17.14 3.67 28.05
N GLN A 208 16.07 4.46 27.91
CA GLN A 208 16.14 5.76 27.22
C GLN A 208 16.71 6.82 28.15
#